data_AF-A0A849TPN2-F1
#
_entry.id   AF-A0A849TPN2-F1
#
_cell.length_a   1.000
_cell.length_b   1.000
_cell.length_c   1.000
_cell.angle_alpha   90.00
_cell.angle_beta   90.00
_cell.angle_gamma   90.00
#
_symmetry.space_group_name_H-M   'P 1'
#
loop_
_entity.id
_entity.type
_entity.pdbx_description
1 polymer ?
#
loop_
_entity_poly.entity_id
_entity_poly.type
_entity_poly.pdbx_seq_one_letter_code
_entity_poly.pdbx_strand_id
1 'polypeptide(L)'
;MALSNDVFLAILAMDAYNRGYGAGLGDSTNGLGGVGSQIGNATVSAQSDITENSAQRNASFYAQSYTLDGKTIIAYRGTDNASRCRLG
;
A
#
# COMPACT_ATOMS: atom_id res chain seq x y z
N MET A 1 23.74 -8.78 -8.92
CA MET A 1 22.97 -7.77 -9.68
C MET A 1 22.24 -6.91 -8.67
N ALA A 2 22.55 -5.62 -8.56
CA ALA A 2 21.77 -4.70 -7.73
C ALA A 2 20.60 -4.19 -8.57
N LEU A 3 19.38 -4.26 -8.04
CA LEU A 3 18.23 -3.64 -8.67
C LEU A 3 18.40 -2.11 -8.57
N SER A 4 18.10 -1.37 -9.65
CA SER A 4 18.09 0.09 -9.58
C SER A 4 17.08 0.56 -8.54
N ASN A 5 17.39 1.63 -7.82
CA ASN A 5 16.52 2.18 -6.78
C ASN A 5 15.14 2.54 -7.34
N ASP A 6 15.09 3.11 -8.55
CA ASP A 6 13.84 3.48 -9.22
C ASP A 6 12.96 2.26 -9.51
N VAL A 7 13.59 1.15 -9.92
CA VAL A 7 12.86 -0.10 -10.19
C VAL A 7 12.34 -0.70 -8.89
N PHE A 8 13.12 -0.62 -7.80
CA PHE A 8 12.64 -1.08 -6.49
C PHE A 8 11.45 -0.24 -5.99
N LEU A 9 11.53 1.09 -6.11
CA LEU A 9 10.43 1.99 -5.75
C LEU A 9 9.17 1.73 -6.60
N ALA A 10 9.34 1.46 -7.89
CA ALA A 10 8.22 1.09 -8.77
C ALA A 10 7.57 -0.23 -8.34
N ILE A 11 8.36 -1.22 -7.90
CA ILE A 11 7.84 -2.48 -7.35
C ILE A 11 7.05 -2.21 -6.07
N LEU A 12 7.55 -1.37 -5.15
CA LEU A 12 6.82 -1.02 -3.93
C LEU A 12 5.50 -0.29 -4.23
N ALA A 13 5.46 0.54 -5.27
CA ALA A 13 4.22 1.17 -5.73
C ALA A 13 3.21 0.13 -6.25
N MET A 14 3.66 -0.85 -7.03
CA MET A 14 2.81 -1.95 -7.53
C MET A 14 2.36 -2.89 -6.43
N ASP A 15 3.19 -3.12 -5.40
CA ASP A 15 2.80 -3.88 -4.22
C ASP A 15 1.70 -3.17 -3.44
N ALA A 16 1.88 -1.88 -3.12
CA ALA A 16 0.85 -1.09 -2.46
C ALA A 16 -0.44 -1.04 -3.28
N TYR A 17 -0.38 -1.12 -4.61
CA TYR A 17 -1.58 -1.23 -5.46
C TYR A 17 -2.32 -2.56 -5.27
N ASN A 18 -1.58 -3.65 -5.11
CA ASN A 18 -2.11 -5.01 -4.99
C ASN A 18 -2.34 -5.47 -3.55
N ARG A 19 -2.22 -4.59 -2.54
CA ARG A 19 -2.50 -4.87 -1.13
C ARG A 19 -3.70 -4.08 -0.59
N GLY A 20 -4.20 -4.55 0.55
CA GLY A 20 -5.33 -3.96 1.26
C GLY A 20 -6.68 -4.35 0.66
N TYR A 21 -7.65 -3.43 0.70
CA TYR A 21 -8.98 -3.72 0.17
C TYR A 21 -8.99 -3.76 -1.36
N GLY A 22 -9.76 -4.68 -1.94
CA GLY A 22 -9.81 -4.84 -3.40
C GLY A 22 -8.47 -5.23 -4.03
N ALA A 23 -7.61 -5.90 -3.26
CA ALA A 23 -6.36 -6.46 -3.75
C ALA A 23 -6.62 -7.42 -4.93
N GLY A 24 -5.81 -7.30 -5.99
CA GLY A 24 -5.87 -8.19 -7.14
C GLY A 24 -5.17 -9.54 -6.92
N LEU A 25 -4.33 -9.64 -5.87
CA LEU A 25 -3.52 -10.81 -5.54
C LEU A 25 -3.81 -11.28 -4.11
N GLY A 26 -4.81 -12.16 -3.98
CA GLY A 26 -5.29 -12.71 -2.71
C GLY A 26 -6.13 -11.72 -1.87
N ASP A 27 -6.65 -12.20 -0.73
CA ASP A 27 -7.44 -11.39 0.23
C ASP A 27 -6.65 -11.12 1.53
N SER A 28 -7.27 -10.51 2.53
CA SER A 28 -6.65 -10.27 3.84
C SER A 28 -6.21 -11.54 4.60
N THR A 29 -6.62 -12.72 4.13
CA THR A 29 -6.38 -14.03 4.77
C THR A 29 -5.33 -14.86 4.01
N ASN A 30 -5.27 -14.75 2.67
CA ASN A 30 -4.39 -15.53 1.79
C ASN A 30 -3.51 -14.66 0.86
N GLY A 31 -3.56 -13.34 1.01
CA GLY A 31 -2.82 -12.38 0.19
C GLY A 31 -1.38 -12.18 0.64
N LEU A 32 -0.76 -11.10 0.17
CA LEU A 32 0.66 -10.79 0.38
C LEU A 32 1.02 -10.41 1.84
N GLY A 33 0.04 -10.45 2.75
CA GLY A 33 0.15 -10.05 4.15
C GLY A 33 -0.01 -8.53 4.36
N GLY A 34 0.25 -8.08 5.58
CA GLY A 34 0.06 -6.69 6.02
C GLY A 34 1.31 -6.12 6.69
N VAL A 35 1.10 -5.34 7.74
CA VAL A 35 2.20 -4.83 8.58
C VAL A 35 3.07 -5.98 9.08
N GLY A 36 4.39 -5.82 8.99
CA GLY A 36 5.38 -6.86 9.32
C GLY A 36 5.73 -7.80 8.16
N SER A 37 4.97 -7.83 7.07
CA SER A 37 5.35 -8.56 5.86
C SER A 37 6.51 -7.86 5.14
N GLN A 38 7.22 -8.59 4.28
CA GLN A 38 8.42 -8.10 3.61
C GLN A 38 8.37 -8.29 2.09
N ILE A 39 9.05 -7.39 1.39
CA ILE A 39 9.34 -7.48 -0.05
C ILE A 39 10.80 -7.15 -0.26
N GLY A 40 11.59 -8.18 -0.58
CA GLY A 40 13.04 -8.07 -0.55
C GLY A 40 13.50 -7.58 0.82
N ASN A 41 14.22 -6.45 0.84
CA ASN A 41 14.74 -5.84 2.06
C ASN A 41 13.79 -4.79 2.68
N ALA A 42 12.65 -4.51 2.05
CA ALA A 42 11.66 -3.58 2.56
C ALA A 42 10.67 -4.29 3.47
N THR A 43 10.40 -3.72 4.64
CA THR A 43 9.40 -4.23 5.58
C THR A 43 8.21 -3.29 5.66
N VAL A 44 7.00 -3.81 5.57
CA VAL A 44 5.78 -3.03 5.75
C VAL A 44 5.68 -2.54 7.19
N SER A 45 5.80 -1.24 7.41
CA SER A 45 5.79 -0.67 8.76
C SER A 45 4.41 -0.18 9.19
N ALA A 46 3.59 0.31 8.26
CA ALA A 46 2.23 0.74 8.52
C ALA A 46 1.40 0.66 7.23
N GLN A 47 0.07 0.59 7.39
CA GLN A 47 -0.87 0.64 6.27
C GLN A 47 -2.15 1.36 6.67
N SER A 48 -2.92 1.78 5.66
CA SER A 48 -4.24 2.36 5.84
C SER A 48 -5.23 1.35 6.42
N ASP A 49 -6.25 1.85 7.10
CA ASP A 49 -7.34 1.01 7.59
C ASP A 49 -8.16 0.45 6.42
N ILE A 50 -8.25 -0.88 6.34
CA ILE A 50 -8.94 -1.62 5.28
C ILE A 50 -10.32 -2.14 5.70
N THR A 51 -10.73 -1.90 6.95
CA THR A 51 -12.03 -2.31 7.47
C THR A 51 -13.18 -1.69 6.67
N GLU A 52 -14.33 -2.35 6.67
CA GLU A 52 -15.55 -1.78 6.08
C GLU A 52 -15.89 -0.46 6.77
N ASN A 53 -16.27 0.54 5.96
CA ASN A 53 -16.64 1.90 6.40
C ASN A 53 -15.50 2.75 6.99
N SER A 54 -14.23 2.33 6.90
CA SER A 54 -13.11 3.22 7.21
C SER A 54 -13.12 4.44 6.29
N ALA A 55 -12.68 5.60 6.80
CA ALA A 55 -12.64 6.83 6.02
C ALA A 55 -11.78 6.68 4.76
N GLN A 56 -10.65 5.98 4.87
CA GLN A 56 -9.71 5.69 3.79
C GLN A 56 -10.36 4.82 2.71
N ARG A 57 -11.09 3.76 3.11
CA ARG A 57 -11.78 2.89 2.15
C ARG A 57 -12.94 3.58 1.47
N ASN A 58 -13.71 4.40 2.21
CA ASN A 58 -14.80 5.19 1.62
C ASN A 58 -14.26 6.23 0.62
N ALA A 59 -13.13 6.86 0.94
CA ALA A 59 -12.40 7.74 0.03
C ALA A 59 -11.73 7.00 -1.15
N SER A 60 -11.81 5.66 -1.21
CA SER A 60 -11.10 4.83 -2.21
C SER A 60 -9.60 5.17 -2.28
N PHE A 61 -9.03 5.46 -1.11
CA PHE A 61 -7.61 5.73 -0.89
C PHE A 61 -6.95 4.58 -0.11
N TYR A 62 -5.73 4.22 -0.48
CA TYR A 62 -4.92 3.25 0.27
C TYR A 62 -3.47 3.67 0.21
N ALA A 63 -2.83 3.74 1.37
CA ALA A 63 -1.41 3.99 1.51
C ALA A 63 -0.76 2.97 2.43
N GLN A 64 0.51 2.71 2.15
CA GLN A 64 1.36 1.79 2.90
C GLN A 64 2.76 2.37 3.01
N SER A 65 3.37 2.19 4.17
CA SER A 65 4.76 2.58 4.41
C SER A 65 5.66 1.36 4.49
N TYR A 66 6.88 1.55 3.98
CA TYR A 66 7.95 0.57 4.00
C TYR A 66 9.17 1.16 4.68
N THR A 67 9.82 0.37 5.52
CA THR A 67 11.15 0.66 6.03
C THR A 67 12.16 -0.06 5.15
N LEU A 68 13.04 0.70 4.50
CA LEU A 68 14.13 0.20 3.66
C LEU A 68 15.42 0.95 4.03
N ASP A 69 16.42 0.23 4.52
CA ASP A 69 17.74 0.79 4.87
C ASP A 69 17.65 2.06 5.77
N GLY A 70 16.73 2.03 6.74
CA GLY A 70 16.48 3.15 7.66
C GLY A 70 15.67 4.32 7.08
N LYS A 71 15.24 4.23 5.82
CA LYS A 71 14.35 5.21 5.17
C LYS A 71 12.90 4.74 5.23
N THR A 72 12.00 5.69 5.38
CA THR A 72 10.56 5.46 5.23
C THR A 72 10.13 5.81 3.81
N ILE A 73 9.63 4.83 3.08
CA ILE A 73 9.05 4.98 1.75
C ILE A 73 7.54 4.87 1.90
N ILE A 74 6.79 5.80 1.32
CA ILE A 74 5.33 5.77 1.32
C ILE A 74 4.85 5.56 -0.11
N ALA A 75 4.09 4.50 -0.34
CA ALA A 75 3.39 4.25 -1.58
C ALA A 75 1.90 4.33 -1.34
N TYR A 76 1.17 4.90 -2.29
CA TYR A 76 -0.27 5.10 -2.17
C TYR A 76 -0.97 4.97 -3.53
N ARG A 77 -2.24 4.58 -3.47
CA ARG A 77 -3.20 4.67 -4.56
C ARG A 77 -4.42 5.45 -4.06
N GLY A 78 -5.09 6.13 -4.98
CA GLY A 78 -6.31 6.87 -4.71
C GLY A 78 -7.23 6.84 -5.92
N THR A 79 -8.39 7.46 -5.77
CA THR A 79 -9.30 7.73 -6.88
C THR A 79 -9.17 9.18 -7.34
N ASP A 80 -9.29 9.38 -8.64
CA ASP A 80 -9.49 10.67 -9.28
C ASP A 80 -10.94 11.18 -9.17
N ASN A 81 -11.86 10.39 -8.61
CA ASN A 81 -13.23 10.83 -8.35
C ASN A 81 -13.26 11.88 -7.23
N ALA A 82 -13.31 13.16 -7.62
CA ALA A 82 -13.44 14.30 -6.73
C ALA A 82 -14.65 14.19 -5.79
N SER A 83 -15.72 13.52 -6.21
CA SER A 83 -16.92 13.26 -5.40
C SER A 83 -16.64 12.38 -4.16
N ARG A 84 -15.55 11.60 -4.15
CA ARG A 84 -15.12 10.78 -2.99
C ARG A 84 -14.05 11.45 -2.13
N CYS A 85 -13.51 12.59 -2.55
CA CYS A 85 -12.55 13.42 -1.80
C CYS A 85 -13.23 14.64 -1.12
N ARG A 86 -14.54 14.55 -0.82
CA ARG A 86 -15.25 15.61 -0.10
C ARG A 86 -15.24 15.31 1.40
N LEU A 87 -14.30 15.92 2.12
CA LEU A 87 -14.38 16.07 3.57
C LEU A 87 -15.64 16.89 3.87
N GLY A 88 -16.65 16.23 4.43
CA GLY A 88 -17.87 16.86 4.94
C GLY A 88 -17.61 17.59 6.23
#